data_AF-A0A7S0QIX2-F1
#
_entry.id   AF-A0A7S0QIX2-F1
#
_cell.length_a   1.000
_cell.length_b   1.000
_cell.length_c   1.000
_cell.angle_alpha   90.00
_cell.angle_beta   90.00
_cell.angle_gamma   90.00
#
_symmetry.space_group_name_H-M   'P 1'
#
loop_
_entity.id
_entity.type
_entity.pdbx_description
1 polymer ?
#
loop_
_entity_poly.entity_id
_entity_poly.type
_entity_poly.pdbx_seq_one_letter_code
_entity_poly.pdbx_strand_id
1 'polypeptide(L)'
;MEMPRKYTNPLLLPIEVGKSKPAVVDLPPADHIYGIKSNLDCEGAGSVIGGWLEHQPNAAAIPGRDFKTLNRMAIMSGNGVTATQVASFRREHDARLKGGHERVHQGVHLPSSQDPVFSYGIKSGERIPMDSIMSNQYLKDFLSQQEVKQEQHQLAKKHIPVMHTKASLGHRFVEPVNDTSKPFKMKKFLNVPPRLRAMADA
;
A
#
# COMPACT_ATOMS: atom_id res chain seq x y z
N MET A 1 62.31 -7.59 24.11
CA MET A 1 63.30 -6.64 24.63
C MET A 1 63.45 -5.56 23.56
N GLU A 2 62.73 -4.44 23.70
CA GLU A 2 62.77 -3.36 22.70
C GLU A 2 64.09 -2.59 22.83
N MET A 3 64.82 -2.46 21.73
CA MET A 3 66.02 -1.62 21.65
C MET A 3 65.60 -0.14 21.60
N PRO A 4 66.20 0.76 22.39
CA PRO A 4 65.85 2.18 22.38
C PRO A 4 66.12 2.79 20.99
N ARG A 5 65.16 3.58 20.49
CA ARG A 5 65.27 4.22 19.16
C ARG A 5 66.37 5.27 19.14
N LYS A 6 67.17 5.25 18.08
CA LYS A 6 68.29 6.19 17.86
C LYS A 6 67.83 7.57 17.37
N TYR A 7 66.68 7.66 16.67
CA TYR A 7 66.18 8.91 16.09
C TYR A 7 64.65 9.00 16.15
N THR A 8 64.13 10.15 16.57
CA THR A 8 62.68 10.44 16.66
C THR A 8 62.19 11.31 15.49
N ASN A 9 63.08 12.08 14.87
CA ASN A 9 62.75 12.96 13.74
C ASN A 9 62.91 12.20 12.41
N PRO A 10 61.86 12.11 11.56
CA PRO A 10 61.91 11.38 10.30
C PRO A 10 62.92 11.96 9.29
N LEU A 11 63.28 13.23 9.40
CA LEU A 11 64.22 13.91 8.50
C LEU A 11 65.68 13.56 8.77
N LEU A 12 65.98 13.04 9.96
CA LEU A 12 67.34 12.69 10.39
C LEU A 12 67.68 11.22 10.16
N LEU A 13 66.80 10.47 9.50
CA LEU A 13 66.99 9.04 9.26
C LEU A 13 67.93 8.81 8.08
N PRO A 14 69.01 8.05 8.26
CA PRO A 14 69.86 7.64 7.15
C PRO A 14 69.05 6.74 6.21
N ILE A 15 69.13 7.03 4.90
CA ILE A 15 68.50 6.22 3.86
C ILE A 15 69.54 5.26 3.32
N GLU A 16 69.38 3.97 3.63
CA GLU A 16 70.20 2.91 3.05
C GLU A 16 69.63 2.51 1.69
N VAL A 17 70.49 2.43 0.66
CA VAL A 17 70.08 2.01 -0.68
C VAL A 17 69.61 0.55 -0.65
N GLY A 18 68.42 0.29 -1.19
CA GLY A 18 67.86 -1.07 -1.31
C GLY A 18 67.05 -1.56 -0.10
N LYS A 19 66.90 -0.76 0.96
CA LYS A 19 66.01 -1.09 2.10
C LYS A 19 64.83 -0.12 2.18
N SER A 20 63.74 -0.59 2.79
CA SER A 20 62.62 0.30 3.15
C SER A 20 63.07 1.28 4.23
N LYS A 21 62.43 2.46 4.24
CA LYS A 21 62.68 3.45 5.30
C LYS A 21 62.30 2.84 6.67
N PRO A 22 63.14 2.99 7.70
CA PRO A 22 62.82 2.50 9.03
C PRO A 22 61.58 3.24 9.58
N ALA A 23 60.76 2.53 10.35
CA ALA A 23 59.59 3.11 10.99
C ALA A 23 60.01 4.11 12.08
N VAL A 24 59.49 5.32 12.00
CA VAL A 24 59.78 6.43 12.94
C VAL A 24 58.71 6.51 14.02
N VAL A 25 57.54 5.97 13.71
CA VAL A 25 56.36 5.92 14.57
C VAL A 25 56.37 4.59 15.32
N ASP A 26 55.84 4.60 16.54
CA ASP A 26 55.57 3.39 17.30
C ASP A 26 54.63 2.49 16.51
N LEU A 27 55.20 1.40 15.99
CA LEU A 27 54.40 0.35 15.40
C LEU A 27 53.73 -0.43 16.53
N PRO A 28 52.45 -0.80 16.35
CA PRO A 28 51.81 -1.81 17.16
C PRO A 28 52.68 -3.08 17.33
N PRO A 29 52.46 -3.85 18.41
CA PRO A 29 53.18 -5.10 18.68
C PRO A 29 53.19 -6.05 17.48
N ALA A 30 54.15 -6.97 17.44
CA ALA A 30 54.32 -7.91 16.32
C ALA A 30 53.06 -8.74 16.00
N ASP A 31 52.18 -8.95 16.98
CA ASP A 31 50.91 -9.68 16.83
C ASP A 31 49.75 -8.82 16.28
N HIS A 32 49.99 -7.54 16.01
CA HIS A 32 48.96 -6.64 15.48
C HIS A 32 48.70 -6.93 13.99
N ILE A 33 47.45 -7.27 13.69
CA ILE A 33 46.99 -7.48 12.31
C ILE A 33 46.44 -6.16 11.79
N TYR A 34 47.12 -5.58 10.80
CA TYR A 34 46.64 -4.40 10.09
C TYR A 34 45.50 -4.77 9.13
N GLY A 35 44.52 -3.87 9.01
CA GLY A 35 43.36 -4.02 8.13
C GLY A 35 42.02 -4.14 8.87
N ILE A 36 40.93 -4.23 8.11
CA ILE A 36 39.58 -4.40 8.66
C ILE A 36 39.26 -5.90 8.66
N LYS A 37 39.02 -6.47 9.83
CA LYS A 37 38.51 -7.84 9.93
C LYS A 37 37.05 -7.84 9.48
N SER A 38 36.75 -8.59 8.42
CA SER A 38 35.37 -8.89 8.08
C SER A 38 34.85 -9.88 9.12
N ASN A 39 33.90 -9.43 9.95
CA ASN A 39 33.17 -10.35 10.81
C ASN A 39 32.23 -11.12 9.89
N LEU A 40 32.57 -12.37 9.61
CA LEU A 40 31.64 -13.28 8.94
C LEU A 40 30.45 -13.47 9.88
N ASP A 41 29.25 -13.35 9.32
CA ASP A 41 28.04 -13.66 10.07
C ASP A 41 28.11 -15.11 10.57
N CYS A 42 27.59 -15.38 11.77
CA CYS A 42 27.58 -16.74 12.30
C CYS A 42 26.58 -17.63 11.55
N GLU A 43 25.66 -17.02 10.81
CA GLU A 43 24.65 -17.69 10.02
C GLU A 43 25.14 -17.98 8.60
N GLY A 44 25.31 -19.26 8.28
CA GLY A 44 25.64 -19.70 6.93
C GLY A 44 24.46 -19.56 5.97
N ALA A 45 24.72 -19.39 4.67
CA ALA A 45 23.68 -19.25 3.64
C ALA A 45 22.64 -20.40 3.65
N GLY A 46 23.05 -21.62 3.99
CA GLY A 46 22.13 -22.75 4.14
C GLY A 46 21.13 -22.59 5.30
N SER A 47 21.54 -21.95 6.39
CA SER A 47 20.67 -21.65 7.53
C SER A 47 19.64 -20.58 7.17
N VAL A 48 20.07 -19.54 6.46
CA VAL A 48 19.20 -18.44 5.99
C VAL A 48 18.18 -18.91 4.96
N ILE A 49 18.58 -19.83 4.06
CA ILE A 49 17.68 -20.37 3.04
C ILE A 49 16.73 -21.44 3.62
N GLY A 50 17.20 -22.25 4.56
CA GLY A 50 16.42 -23.32 5.17
C GLY A 50 15.46 -22.86 6.27
N GLY A 51 15.73 -21.71 6.88
CA GLY A 51 14.88 -21.12 7.91
C GLY A 51 13.74 -20.32 7.31
N TRP A 52 12.52 -20.86 7.36
CA TRP A 52 11.32 -20.02 7.24
C TRP A 52 11.16 -19.25 8.55
N LEU A 53 11.83 -18.10 8.65
CA LEU A 53 11.63 -17.22 9.79
C LEU A 53 10.26 -16.55 9.64
N GLU A 54 9.31 -16.99 10.46
CA GLU A 54 8.02 -16.30 10.56
C GLU A 54 8.23 -14.89 11.11
N HIS A 55 7.54 -13.91 10.52
CA HIS A 55 7.59 -12.55 10.99
C HIS A 55 7.10 -12.47 12.44
N GLN A 56 8.01 -12.22 13.38
CA GLN A 56 7.65 -11.90 14.75
C GLN A 56 7.16 -10.45 14.81
N PRO A 57 5.87 -10.19 15.08
CA PRO A 57 5.39 -8.84 15.22
C PRO A 57 6.08 -8.18 16.42
N ASN A 58 6.57 -6.97 16.22
CA ASN A 58 7.14 -6.17 17.31
C ASN A 58 6.05 -5.93 18.37
N ALA A 59 6.21 -6.52 19.56
CA ALA A 59 5.27 -6.40 20.68
C ALA A 59 5.13 -4.94 21.17
N ALA A 60 6.12 -4.09 20.92
CA ALA A 60 6.10 -2.68 21.27
C ALA A 60 5.58 -1.78 20.12
N ALA A 61 5.10 -2.35 19.01
CA ALA A 61 4.55 -1.57 17.91
C ALA A 61 3.26 -0.88 18.34
N ILE A 62 3.32 0.45 18.48
CA ILE A 62 2.14 1.23 18.81
C ILE A 62 1.30 1.39 17.54
N PRO A 63 0.00 1.04 17.55
CA PRO A 63 -0.84 1.17 16.38
C PRO A 63 -0.88 2.61 15.86
N GLY A 64 -0.98 2.73 14.53
CA GLY A 64 -1.11 4.02 13.86
C GLY A 64 -2.35 4.80 14.33
N ARG A 65 -2.31 6.12 14.22
CA ARG A 65 -3.45 6.99 14.57
C ARG A 65 -4.64 6.73 13.65
N ASP A 66 -5.83 6.67 14.24
CA ASP A 66 -7.08 6.56 13.49
C ASP A 66 -7.65 7.95 13.22
N PHE A 67 -7.33 8.49 12.04
CA PHE A 67 -7.80 9.80 11.64
C PHE A 67 -9.31 9.86 11.41
N LYS A 68 -9.98 8.73 11.15
CA LYS A 68 -11.43 8.71 10.91
C LYS A 68 -12.18 8.95 12.21
N THR A 69 -11.77 8.28 13.29
CA THR A 69 -12.34 8.50 14.62
C THR A 69 -11.94 9.86 15.17
N LEU A 70 -10.68 10.29 15.02
CA LEU A 70 -10.25 11.64 15.41
C LEU A 70 -11.05 12.74 14.73
N ASN A 71 -11.28 12.65 13.42
CA ASN A 71 -12.08 13.65 12.70
C ASN A 71 -13.55 13.64 13.13
N ARG A 72 -14.12 12.45 13.41
CA ARG A 72 -15.48 12.35 13.95
C ARG A 72 -15.57 13.04 15.32
N MET A 73 -14.61 12.81 16.20
CA MET A 73 -14.56 13.45 17.52
C MET A 73 -14.35 14.96 17.40
N ALA A 74 -13.54 15.43 16.45
CA ALA A 74 -13.35 16.86 16.17
C ALA A 74 -14.68 17.52 15.76
N ILE A 75 -15.47 16.85 14.92
CA ILE A 75 -16.79 17.33 14.52
C ILE A 75 -17.76 17.35 15.71
N MET A 76 -17.78 16.28 16.52
CA MET A 76 -18.68 16.19 17.69
C MET A 76 -18.35 17.23 18.78
N SER A 77 -17.09 17.63 18.90
CA SER A 77 -16.64 18.65 19.86
C SER A 77 -16.77 20.08 19.34
N GLY A 78 -17.22 20.29 18.09
CA GLY A 78 -17.33 21.61 17.48
C GLY A 78 -16.03 22.14 16.84
N ASN A 79 -14.92 21.40 16.93
CA ASN A 79 -13.61 21.78 16.41
C ASN A 79 -13.32 21.17 15.02
N GLY A 80 -14.36 20.77 14.28
CA GLY A 80 -14.26 20.07 13.01
C GLY A 80 -14.49 20.93 11.77
N VAL A 81 -14.63 22.26 11.92
CA VAL A 81 -15.09 23.15 10.84
C VAL A 81 -13.94 23.58 9.94
N THR A 82 -12.75 23.85 10.50
CA THR A 82 -11.57 24.30 9.74
C THR A 82 -10.42 23.30 9.86
N ALA A 83 -9.61 23.17 8.81
CA ALA A 83 -8.47 22.25 8.78
C ALA A 83 -7.45 22.53 9.91
N THR A 84 -7.27 23.79 10.31
CA THR A 84 -6.42 24.18 11.44
C THR A 84 -6.95 23.66 12.78
N GLN A 85 -8.26 23.72 12.99
CA GLN A 85 -8.93 23.20 14.20
C GLN A 85 -8.84 21.68 14.26
N VAL A 86 -9.03 21.00 13.11
CA VAL A 86 -8.84 19.55 13.03
C VAL A 86 -7.38 19.17 13.32
N ALA A 87 -6.41 19.97 12.86
CA ALA A 87 -5.00 19.74 13.11
C ALA A 87 -4.61 19.97 14.59
N SER A 88 -5.14 21.01 15.25
CA SER A 88 -4.93 21.22 16.69
C SER A 88 -5.59 20.09 17.51
N PHE A 89 -6.82 19.71 17.16
CA PHE A 89 -7.55 18.62 17.81
C PHE A 89 -6.80 17.28 17.72
N ARG A 90 -6.18 16.96 16.59
CA ARG A 90 -5.35 15.75 16.41
C ARG A 90 -4.04 15.77 17.21
N ARG A 91 -3.57 16.94 17.68
CA ARG A 91 -2.39 17.03 18.55
C ARG A 91 -2.77 16.79 20.01
N GLU A 92 -3.93 17.29 20.41
CA GLU A 92 -4.43 17.21 21.78
C GLU A 92 -5.10 15.87 22.10
N HIS A 93 -5.64 15.17 21.10
CA HIS A 93 -6.38 13.92 21.30
C HIS A 93 -5.74 12.79 20.51
N ASP A 94 -5.59 11.63 21.16
CA ASP A 94 -5.03 10.42 20.55
C ASP A 94 -6.11 9.34 20.47
N ALA A 95 -6.52 9.00 19.24
CA ALA A 95 -7.26 7.78 18.97
C ALA A 95 -6.46 6.97 17.95
N ARG A 96 -6.30 5.68 18.25
CA ARG A 96 -5.45 4.77 17.48
C ARG A 96 -6.30 3.71 16.83
N LEU A 97 -5.81 3.21 15.71
CA LEU A 97 -6.34 2.02 15.09
C LEU A 97 -6.25 0.88 16.11
N LYS A 98 -7.21 -0.04 16.05
CA LYS A 98 -7.03 -1.33 16.69
C LYS A 98 -5.77 -1.93 16.07
N GLY A 99 -4.76 -2.20 16.88
CA GLY A 99 -3.53 -2.83 16.41
C GLY A 99 -3.89 -4.07 15.60
N GLY A 100 -3.12 -4.35 14.54
CA GLY A 100 -3.20 -5.65 13.85
C GLY A 100 -2.67 -6.81 14.70
N HIS A 101 -2.60 -6.62 16.02
CA HIS A 101 -2.08 -7.56 16.99
C HIS A 101 -3.29 -8.18 17.67
N GLU A 102 -3.29 -9.50 17.71
CA GLU A 102 -4.35 -10.32 18.28
C GLU A 102 -5.67 -10.34 17.50
N ARG A 103 -5.61 -10.63 16.19
CA ARG A 103 -6.24 -11.93 15.91
C ARG A 103 -5.31 -12.89 16.62
N VAL A 104 -5.64 -13.24 17.86
CA VAL A 104 -5.17 -14.49 18.42
C VAL A 104 -5.54 -15.43 17.28
N HIS A 105 -4.55 -15.83 16.50
CA HIS A 105 -4.69 -17.04 15.73
C HIS A 105 -4.90 -18.04 16.86
N GLN A 106 -6.16 -18.19 17.30
CA GLN A 106 -6.61 -19.41 17.92
C GLN A 106 -6.17 -20.39 16.87
N GLY A 107 -5.00 -21.00 17.12
CA GLY A 107 -4.23 -21.70 16.10
C GLY A 107 -5.26 -22.56 15.42
N VAL A 108 -5.51 -22.30 14.12
CA VAL A 108 -6.70 -22.82 13.44
C VAL A 108 -6.72 -24.30 13.78
N HIS A 109 -7.68 -24.74 14.59
CA HIS A 109 -7.58 -26.07 15.18
C HIS A 109 -7.84 -27.04 14.04
N LEU A 110 -6.74 -27.50 13.45
CA LEU A 110 -6.82 -28.37 12.31
C LEU A 110 -7.43 -29.68 12.81
N PRO A 111 -8.36 -30.29 12.06
CA PRO A 111 -8.95 -31.54 12.50
C PRO A 111 -7.90 -32.65 12.73
N SER A 112 -6.77 -32.60 12.01
CA SER A 112 -5.61 -33.49 12.25
C SER A 112 -4.89 -33.26 13.57
N SER A 113 -5.01 -32.07 14.17
CA SER A 113 -4.46 -31.78 15.49
C SER A 113 -5.25 -32.46 16.60
N GLN A 114 -6.53 -32.78 16.38
CA GLN A 114 -7.38 -33.49 17.33
C GLN A 114 -7.37 -35.00 17.14
N ASP A 115 -7.46 -35.43 15.88
CA ASP A 115 -7.62 -36.84 15.51
C ASP A 115 -6.44 -37.29 14.64
N PRO A 116 -5.53 -38.16 15.14
CA PRO A 116 -4.37 -38.64 14.38
C PRO A 116 -4.73 -39.48 13.14
N VAL A 117 -5.99 -39.95 13.05
CA VAL A 117 -6.53 -40.72 11.92
C VAL A 117 -7.15 -39.80 10.86
N PHE A 118 -7.35 -38.52 11.18
CA PHE A 118 -7.94 -37.57 10.26
C PHE A 118 -7.06 -37.41 9.03
N SER A 119 -7.62 -37.74 7.87
CA SER A 119 -6.94 -37.64 6.58
C SER A 119 -7.55 -36.49 5.77
N TYR A 120 -6.69 -35.59 5.30
CA TYR A 120 -7.10 -34.54 4.38
C TYR A 120 -7.37 -35.11 2.99
N GLY A 121 -8.44 -34.64 2.36
CA GLY A 121 -8.79 -35.02 1.00
C GLY A 121 -10.29 -35.00 0.77
N ILE A 122 -10.67 -35.05 -0.50
CA ILE A 122 -12.06 -35.26 -0.90
C ILE A 122 -12.22 -36.77 -1.03
N LYS A 123 -13.12 -37.38 -0.25
CA LYS A 123 -13.53 -38.77 -0.49
C LYS A 123 -13.89 -38.86 -1.97
N SER A 124 -13.36 -39.87 -2.68
CA SER A 124 -13.76 -40.11 -4.06
C SER A 124 -15.29 -40.06 -4.10
N GLY A 125 -15.83 -39.04 -4.77
CA GLY A 125 -17.27 -38.79 -4.76
C GLY A 125 -18.04 -40.02 -5.23
N GLU A 126 -19.32 -40.10 -4.88
CA GLU A 126 -20.20 -41.09 -5.49
C GLU A 126 -20.06 -41.00 -7.00
N ARG A 127 -19.88 -42.16 -7.65
CA ARG A 127 -19.77 -42.19 -9.11
C ARG A 127 -21.06 -41.61 -9.67
N ILE A 128 -20.93 -40.55 -10.48
CA ILE A 128 -22.05 -39.95 -11.18
C ILE A 128 -22.75 -41.06 -11.97
N PRO A 129 -24.03 -41.37 -11.69
CA PRO A 129 -24.72 -42.45 -12.39
C PRO A 129 -24.81 -42.10 -13.88
N MET A 130 -24.45 -43.05 -14.73
CA MET A 130 -24.45 -42.84 -16.19
C MET A 130 -25.82 -42.44 -16.72
N ASP A 131 -26.90 -42.91 -16.09
CA ASP A 131 -28.27 -42.54 -16.46
C ASP A 131 -28.52 -41.02 -16.31
N SER A 132 -28.05 -40.39 -15.23
CA SER A 132 -28.17 -38.94 -15.03
C SER A 132 -27.38 -38.13 -16.04
N ILE A 133 -26.26 -38.67 -16.53
CA ILE A 133 -25.46 -38.06 -17.60
C ILE A 133 -26.22 -38.17 -18.93
N MET A 134 -26.66 -39.38 -19.28
CA MET A 134 -27.36 -39.64 -20.55
C MET A 134 -28.68 -38.88 -20.66
N SER A 135 -29.40 -38.74 -19.54
CA SER A 135 -30.68 -38.00 -19.47
C SER A 135 -30.52 -36.49 -19.27
N ASN A 136 -29.28 -35.97 -19.26
CA ASN A 136 -28.92 -34.57 -19.05
C ASN A 136 -29.59 -33.95 -17.81
N GLN A 137 -29.71 -34.72 -16.72
CA GLN A 137 -30.38 -34.26 -15.50
C GLN A 137 -29.70 -33.02 -14.91
N TYR A 138 -28.37 -33.01 -14.84
CA TYR A 138 -27.61 -31.87 -14.31
C TYR A 138 -27.79 -30.59 -15.11
N LEU A 139 -27.98 -30.69 -16.43
CA LEU A 139 -28.28 -29.53 -17.27
C LEU A 139 -29.67 -28.98 -16.93
N LYS A 140 -30.66 -29.86 -16.77
CA LYS A 140 -32.03 -29.47 -16.40
C LYS A 140 -32.06 -28.81 -15.02
N ASP A 141 -31.36 -29.38 -14.05
CA ASP A 141 -31.24 -28.82 -12.70
C ASP A 141 -30.51 -27.47 -12.70
N PHE A 142 -29.48 -27.32 -13.53
CA PHE A 142 -28.80 -26.04 -13.69
C PHE A 142 -29.73 -24.97 -14.28
N LEU A 143 -30.48 -25.31 -15.34
CA LEU A 143 -31.40 -24.38 -15.98
C LEU A 143 -32.51 -23.94 -15.01
N SER A 144 -33.11 -24.87 -14.27
CA SER A 144 -34.13 -24.53 -13.27
C SER A 144 -33.58 -23.62 -12.17
N GLN A 145 -32.35 -23.86 -11.71
CA GLN A 145 -31.68 -22.97 -10.76
C GLN A 145 -31.40 -21.58 -11.34
N GLN A 146 -31.08 -21.48 -12.64
CA GLN A 146 -30.88 -20.19 -13.30
C GLN A 146 -32.20 -19.43 -13.43
N GLU A 147 -33.29 -20.10 -13.79
CA GLU A 147 -34.63 -19.49 -13.85
C GLU A 147 -35.01 -18.88 -12.50
N VAL A 148 -34.90 -19.65 -11.41
CA VAL A 148 -35.18 -19.17 -10.05
C VAL A 148 -34.30 -17.97 -9.68
N LYS A 149 -32.99 -18.02 -10.00
CA LYS A 149 -32.07 -16.89 -9.74
C LYS A 149 -32.45 -15.65 -10.55
N GLN A 150 -32.87 -15.82 -11.80
CA GLN A 150 -33.29 -14.71 -12.65
C GLN A 150 -34.60 -14.09 -12.13
N GLU A 151 -35.57 -14.90 -11.71
CA GLU A 151 -36.81 -14.42 -11.09
C GLU A 151 -36.51 -13.61 -9.82
N GLN A 152 -35.68 -14.16 -8.92
CA GLN A 152 -35.24 -13.46 -7.71
C GLN A 152 -34.53 -12.14 -8.05
N HIS A 153 -33.65 -12.16 -9.05
CA HIS A 153 -32.95 -10.96 -9.49
C HIS A 153 -33.93 -9.93 -10.06
N GLN A 154 -34.89 -10.33 -10.88
CA GLN A 154 -35.92 -9.46 -11.45
C GLN A 154 -36.81 -8.84 -10.36
N LEU A 155 -37.24 -9.61 -9.37
CA LEU A 155 -37.96 -9.12 -8.20
C LEU A 155 -37.11 -8.15 -7.36
N ALA A 156 -35.80 -8.37 -7.30
CA ALA A 156 -34.85 -7.53 -6.58
C ALA A 156 -34.38 -6.28 -7.38
N LYS A 157 -34.70 -6.17 -8.68
CA LYS A 157 -34.39 -4.99 -9.50
C LYS A 157 -35.23 -3.81 -9.00
N LYS A 158 -34.71 -3.08 -8.03
CA LYS A 158 -35.26 -1.77 -7.63
C LYS A 158 -34.84 -0.75 -8.67
N HIS A 159 -35.79 0.05 -9.17
CA HIS A 159 -35.46 1.23 -9.96
C HIS A 159 -34.63 2.17 -9.08
N ILE A 160 -33.34 2.31 -9.38
CA ILE A 160 -32.46 3.27 -8.71
C ILE A 160 -32.67 4.60 -9.43
N PRO A 161 -33.34 5.59 -8.80
CA PRO A 161 -33.49 6.89 -9.43
C PRO A 161 -32.10 7.51 -9.63
N VAL A 162 -31.92 8.20 -10.76
CA VAL A 162 -30.69 8.94 -11.02
C VAL A 162 -30.55 10.03 -9.94
N MET A 163 -29.60 9.85 -9.02
CA MET A 163 -29.31 10.86 -8.02
C MET A 163 -28.56 12.01 -8.68
N HIS A 164 -29.22 13.15 -8.84
CA HIS A 164 -28.59 14.35 -9.35
C HIS A 164 -27.54 14.87 -8.35
N THR A 165 -26.33 15.14 -8.84
CA THR A 165 -25.31 15.87 -8.09
C THR A 165 -25.60 17.38 -8.17
N LYS A 166 -25.04 18.17 -7.23
CA LYS A 166 -25.15 19.64 -7.25
C LYS A 166 -24.72 20.24 -8.61
N ALA A 167 -23.70 19.66 -9.24
CA ALA A 167 -23.26 20.05 -10.58
C ALA A 167 -24.34 19.77 -11.65
N SER A 168 -24.94 18.57 -11.65
CA SER A 168 -25.99 18.23 -12.62
C SER A 168 -27.26 19.08 -12.49
N LEU A 169 -27.61 19.52 -11.27
CA LEU A 169 -28.71 20.45 -11.07
C LEU A 169 -28.36 21.86 -11.56
N GLY A 170 -27.12 22.31 -11.33
CA GLY A 170 -26.64 23.61 -11.79
C GLY A 170 -26.64 23.74 -13.31
N HIS A 171 -26.24 22.69 -14.04
CA HIS A 171 -26.28 22.71 -15.51
C HIS A 171 -27.68 22.61 -16.11
N ARG A 172 -28.70 22.25 -15.33
CA ARG A 172 -30.08 22.04 -15.82
C ARG A 172 -30.90 23.33 -15.93
N PHE A 173 -30.53 24.38 -15.20
CA PHE A 173 -31.32 25.61 -15.05
C PHE A 173 -30.60 26.90 -15.46
N VAL A 174 -29.41 26.81 -16.04
CA VAL A 174 -28.75 28.01 -16.58
C VAL A 174 -29.36 28.30 -17.94
N GLU A 175 -30.36 29.19 -17.95
CA GLU A 175 -30.72 29.91 -19.16
C GLU A 175 -29.44 30.59 -19.68
N PRO A 176 -29.09 30.42 -20.97
CA PRO A 176 -27.91 31.07 -21.51
C PRO A 176 -28.07 32.58 -21.32
N VAL A 177 -27.14 33.18 -20.57
CA VAL A 177 -27.14 34.63 -20.38
C VAL A 177 -27.06 35.26 -21.77
N ASN A 178 -28.05 36.07 -22.13
CA ASN A 178 -28.07 36.79 -23.40
C ASN A 178 -26.79 37.63 -23.50
N ASP A 179 -25.90 37.24 -24.41
CA ASP A 179 -24.66 37.96 -24.65
C ASP A 179 -25.01 39.27 -25.37
N THR A 180 -25.16 40.34 -24.60
CA THR A 180 -25.38 41.70 -25.11
C THR A 180 -24.08 42.33 -25.63
N SER A 181 -22.96 41.62 -25.53
CA SER A 181 -21.68 42.10 -26.02
C SER A 181 -21.66 42.11 -27.55
N LYS A 182 -21.37 43.29 -28.11
CA LYS A 182 -21.10 43.40 -29.54
C LYS A 182 -19.79 42.64 -29.83
N PRO A 183 -19.78 41.62 -30.71
CA PRO A 183 -18.56 40.90 -31.04
C PRO A 183 -17.54 41.86 -31.63
N PHE A 184 -16.27 41.68 -31.25
CA PHE A 184 -15.18 42.51 -31.73
C PHE A 184 -15.10 42.45 -33.27
N LYS A 185 -15.23 43.62 -33.91
CA LYS A 185 -15.12 43.76 -35.37
C LYS A 185 -14.18 44.93 -35.66
N MET A 186 -13.15 44.69 -36.47
CA MET A 186 -12.22 45.76 -36.85
C MET A 186 -12.96 46.83 -37.67
N LYS A 187 -12.56 48.10 -37.52
CA LYS A 187 -13.17 49.26 -38.21
C LYS A 187 -13.32 49.03 -39.72
N LYS A 188 -12.32 48.42 -40.36
CA LYS A 188 -12.29 48.11 -41.80
C LYS A 188 -13.36 47.11 -42.24
N PHE A 189 -13.85 46.27 -41.33
CA PHE A 189 -14.79 45.20 -41.64
C PHE A 189 -16.21 45.48 -41.14
N LEU A 190 -16.49 46.63 -40.51
CA LEU A 190 -17.83 46.97 -40.02
C LEU A 190 -18.91 46.83 -41.11
N ASN A 191 -18.63 47.34 -42.32
CA ASN A 191 -19.56 47.33 -43.46
C ASN A 191 -19.57 46.01 -44.27
N VAL A 192 -18.78 45.01 -43.91
CA VAL A 192 -18.77 43.73 -44.62
C VAL A 192 -19.85 42.81 -44.03
N PRO A 193 -20.85 42.38 -44.83
CA PRO A 193 -21.88 41.45 -44.36
C PRO A 193 -21.29 40.04 -44.15
N PRO A 194 -21.75 39.29 -43.14
CA PRO A 194 -21.31 37.91 -42.95
C PRO A 194 -21.80 37.03 -44.10
N ARG A 195 -20.95 36.12 -44.57
CA ARG A 195 -21.30 35.16 -45.64
C ARG A 195 -22.12 33.97 -45.14
N LEU A 196 -22.10 33.71 -43.84
CA LEU A 196 -22.88 32.66 -43.18
C LEU A 196 -23.88 33.32 -42.23
N ARG A 197 -25.15 32.94 -42.32
CA ARG A 197 -26.16 33.32 -41.32
C ARG A 197 -25.92 32.49 -40.07
N ALA A 198 -25.61 33.12 -38.94
CA ALA A 198 -25.63 32.44 -37.65
C ALA A 198 -27.08 32.34 -37.17
N MET A 199 -27.48 31.16 -36.66
CA MET A 199 -28.84 30.87 -36.17
C MET A 199 -29.16 31.53 -34.82
N ALA A 200 -28.85 32.81 -34.64
CA ALA A 200 -29.14 33.55 -33.41
C ALA A 200 -30.23 34.62 -33.56
N ASP A 201 -30.72 34.85 -34.79
CA ASP A 201 -31.76 35.86 -35.09
C ASP A 201 -33.09 35.18 -35.49
N ALA A 202 -33.69 34.40 -34.57
CA ALA A 202 -35.06 33.90 -34.67
C ALA A 202 -35.78 34.09 -33.33
#